data_AF-A0A336JR97-F1
#
_entry.id   AF-A0A336JR97-F1
#
_cell.length_a   1.000
_cell.length_b   1.000
_cell.length_c   1.000
_cell.angle_alpha   90.00
_cell.angle_beta   90.00
_cell.angle_gamma   90.00
#
_symmetry.space_group_name_H-M   'P 1'
#
loop_
_entity.id
_entity.type
_entity.pdbx_description
1 polymer ?
#
loop_
_entity_poly.entity_id
_entity_poly.type
_entity_poly.pdbx_seq_one_letter_code
_entity_poly.pdbx_strand_id
1 'polypeptide(L)'
;MTEIEIAQQVLSCLQQTEKAEPHSAVSSLKRLISYIHGAGNVHSCEVDEARSSTFMAICEYAKALHRGLPADGLRPAAIDAAERWRSLAG
;
A
#
# COMPACT_ATOMS: atom_id res chain seq x y z
N MET A 1 15.83 -3.85 -2.57
CA MET A 1 15.20 -2.52 -2.43
C MET A 1 15.31 -2.11 -0.98
N THR A 2 15.49 -0.83 -0.71
CA THR A 2 15.41 -0.23 0.63
C THR A 2 13.95 -0.05 1.06
N GLU A 3 13.69 0.24 2.33
CA GLU A 3 12.33 0.53 2.82
C GLU A 3 11.68 1.70 2.07
N ILE A 4 12.40 2.80 1.89
CA ILE A 4 11.88 3.98 1.16
C ILE A 4 11.54 3.63 -0.29
N GLU A 5 12.38 2.84 -0.98
CA GLU A 5 12.11 2.39 -2.36
C GLU A 5 10.85 1.53 -2.44
N ILE A 6 10.63 0.66 -1.44
CA ILE A 6 9.43 -0.17 -1.38
C ILE A 6 8.20 0.69 -1.10
N ALA A 7 8.25 1.59 -0.12
CA ALA A 7 7.16 2.50 0.19
C ALA A 7 6.78 3.35 -1.04
N GLN A 8 7.77 3.80 -1.80
CA GLN A 8 7.57 4.58 -3.03
C GLN A 8 6.97 3.75 -4.17
N GLN A 9 7.36 2.48 -4.30
CA GLN A 9 6.74 1.54 -5.24
C GLN A 9 5.26 1.27 -4.88
N VAL A 10 4.97 1.13 -3.59
CA VAL A 10 3.60 0.96 -3.08
C VAL A 10 2.75 2.20 -3.36
N LEU A 11 3.26 3.40 -3.06
CA LEU A 11 2.60 4.67 -3.38
C LEU A 11 2.30 4.81 -4.88
N SER A 12 3.29 4.52 -5.73
CA SER A 12 3.13 4.60 -7.18
C SER A 12 2.04 3.65 -7.68
N CYS A 13 1.97 2.44 -7.14
CA CYS A 13 0.92 1.47 -7.46
C CYS A 13 -0.47 1.99 -7.03
N LEU A 14 -0.60 2.54 -5.82
CA LEU A 14 -1.84 3.13 -5.31
C LEU A 14 -2.33 4.33 -6.13
N GLN A 15 -1.41 5.15 -6.63
CA GLN A 15 -1.77 6.28 -7.50
C GLN A 15 -2.27 5.81 -8.87
N GLN A 16 -1.67 4.74 -9.42
CA GLN A 16 -2.09 4.17 -10.70
C GLN A 16 -3.49 3.54 -10.65
N THR A 17 -3.98 3.12 -9.49
CA THR A 17 -5.33 2.52 -9.40
C THR A 17 -6.47 3.50 -9.67
N GLU A 18 -6.23 4.81 -9.59
CA GLU A 18 -7.23 5.83 -9.91
C GLU A 18 -7.79 5.72 -11.33
N LYS A 19 -6.91 5.38 -12.28
CA LYS A 19 -7.24 5.30 -13.72
C LYS A 19 -7.47 3.88 -14.19
N ALA A 20 -7.37 2.90 -13.30
CA ALA A 20 -7.45 1.50 -13.64
C ALA A 20 -8.86 0.96 -13.41
N GLU A 21 -9.30 0.07 -14.32
CA GLU A 21 -10.50 -0.73 -14.09
C GLU A 21 -10.37 -1.56 -12.80
N PRO A 22 -11.46 -1.78 -12.03
CA PRO A 22 -11.40 -2.42 -10.71
C PRO A 22 -10.64 -3.75 -10.68
N HIS A 23 -10.83 -4.62 -11.69
CA HIS A 23 -10.13 -5.90 -11.77
C HIS A 23 -8.60 -5.74 -11.95
N SER A 24 -8.18 -4.77 -12.78
CA SER A 24 -6.77 -4.45 -13.01
C SER A 24 -6.14 -3.79 -11.78
N ALA A 25 -6.89 -2.94 -11.08
CA ALA A 25 -6.48 -2.37 -9.80
C ALA A 25 -6.27 -3.47 -8.74
N VAL A 26 -7.24 -4.37 -8.54
CA VAL A 26 -7.11 -5.50 -7.59
C VAL A 26 -5.91 -6.37 -7.91
N SER A 27 -5.67 -6.67 -9.19
CA SER A 27 -4.51 -7.46 -9.63
C SER A 27 -3.19 -6.76 -9.29
N SER A 28 -3.14 -5.44 -9.43
CA SER A 28 -1.95 -4.64 -9.08
C SER A 28 -1.72 -4.56 -7.57
N LEU A 29 -2.78 -4.37 -6.78
CA LEU A 29 -2.71 -4.34 -5.32
C LEU A 29 -2.27 -5.69 -4.74
N LYS A 30 -2.74 -6.82 -5.28
CA LYS A 30 -2.32 -8.17 -4.84
C LYS A 30 -0.82 -8.42 -5.05
N ARG A 31 -0.22 -7.84 -6.09
CA ARG A 31 1.23 -7.95 -6.32
C ARG A 31 2.05 -7.28 -5.22
N LEU A 32 1.49 -6.30 -4.51
CA LEU A 32 2.20 -5.62 -3.42
C LEU A 32 2.44 -6.53 -2.21
N ILE A 33 1.71 -7.64 -2.06
CA ILE A 33 1.85 -8.58 -0.94
C ILE A 33 3.29 -9.12 -0.82
N SER A 34 4.04 -9.20 -1.93
CA SER A 34 5.46 -9.60 -1.90
C SER A 34 6.34 -8.67 -1.07
N TYR A 35 5.89 -7.44 -0.81
CA TYR A 35 6.61 -6.42 -0.07
C TYR A 35 6.21 -6.33 1.41
N ILE A 36 5.37 -7.24 1.92
CA ILE A 36 4.86 -7.16 3.31
C ILE A 36 5.97 -7.23 4.37
N HIS A 37 7.05 -7.95 4.07
CA HIS A 37 8.22 -8.07 4.94
C HIS A 37 9.24 -6.95 4.74
N GLY A 38 8.95 -5.99 3.87
CA GLY A 38 9.82 -4.85 3.63
C GLY A 38 11.18 -5.24 3.04
N ALA A 39 12.22 -4.49 3.41
CA ALA A 39 13.59 -4.72 2.94
C ALA A 39 14.28 -5.90 3.65
N GLY A 40 13.68 -6.46 4.71
CA GLY A 40 14.24 -7.57 5.49
C GLY A 40 15.37 -7.17 6.45
N ASN A 41 15.63 -5.88 6.62
CA ASN A 41 16.64 -5.34 7.53
C ASN A 41 15.99 -4.89 8.84
N VAL A 42 16.81 -4.67 9.88
CA VAL A 42 16.32 -4.10 11.14
C VAL A 42 16.00 -2.62 10.96
N HIS A 43 14.79 -2.22 11.34
CA HIS A 43 14.30 -0.84 11.32
C HIS A 43 13.64 -0.48 12.66
N SER A 44 13.18 0.75 12.81
CA SER A 44 12.43 1.16 14.01
C SER A 44 11.05 0.50 14.03
N CYS A 45 10.48 0.34 15.23
CA CYS A 45 9.11 -0.15 15.41
C CYS A 45 8.09 0.71 14.64
N GLU A 46 8.32 2.03 14.56
CA GLU A 46 7.46 2.96 13.83
C GLU A 46 7.39 2.65 12.31
N VAL A 47 8.50 2.20 11.71
CA VAL A 47 8.53 1.79 10.30
C VAL A 47 7.74 0.49 10.12
N ASP A 48 7.90 -0.48 11.01
CA ASP A 48 7.16 -1.75 10.97
C ASP A 48 5.64 -1.53 11.14
N GLU A 49 5.24 -0.64 12.05
CA GLU A 49 3.86 -0.26 12.28
C GLU A 49 3.27 0.47 11.06
N ALA A 50 3.99 1.45 10.50
CA ALA A 50 3.54 2.19 9.33
C ALA A 50 3.40 1.26 8.12
N ARG A 51 4.36 0.35 7.88
CA ARG A 51 4.26 -0.69 6.84
C ARG A 51 3.04 -1.58 7.06
N SER A 52 2.84 -2.09 8.27
CA SER A 52 1.71 -2.96 8.60
C SER A 52 0.37 -2.26 8.39
N SER A 53 0.23 -1.01 8.83
CA SER A 53 -0.98 -0.20 8.60
C SER A 53 -1.24 0.04 7.11
N THR A 54 -0.19 0.25 6.33
CA THR A 54 -0.28 0.42 4.87
C THR A 54 -0.85 -0.83 4.21
N PHE A 55 -0.35 -2.02 4.58
CA PHE A 55 -0.85 -3.28 4.03
C PHE A 55 -2.28 -3.60 4.46
N MET A 56 -2.68 -3.21 5.68
CA MET A 56 -4.08 -3.33 6.12
C MET A 56 -5.00 -2.46 5.26
N ALA A 57 -4.66 -1.18 5.06
CA ALA A 57 -5.44 -0.28 4.22
C ALA A 57 -5.52 -0.74 2.75
N ILE A 58 -4.40 -1.22 2.19
CA ILE A 58 -4.37 -1.83 0.85
C ILE A 58 -5.32 -3.04 0.77
N CYS A 59 -5.32 -3.90 1.79
CA CYS A 59 -6.20 -5.06 1.82
C CYS A 59 -7.67 -4.67 1.87
N GLU A 60 -8.03 -3.65 2.65
CA GLU A 60 -9.41 -3.12 2.70
C GLU A 60 -9.84 -2.55 1.36
N TYR A 61 -8.99 -1.73 0.75
CA TYR A 61 -9.24 -1.17 -0.58
C TYR A 61 -9.40 -2.27 -1.65
N ALA A 62 -8.47 -3.23 -1.71
CA ALA A 62 -8.54 -4.35 -2.65
C ALA A 62 -9.80 -5.21 -2.44
N LYS A 63 -10.21 -5.43 -1.18
CA LYS A 63 -11.45 -6.15 -0.83
C LYS A 63 -12.69 -5.41 -1.33
N ALA A 64 -12.75 -4.08 -1.14
CA ALA A 64 -13.88 -3.28 -1.59
C ALA A 64 -14.02 -3.34 -3.12
N LEU A 65 -12.92 -3.11 -3.85
CA LEU A 65 -12.89 -3.22 -5.31
C LEU A 65 -13.30 -4.62 -5.79
N HIS A 66 -12.77 -5.67 -5.17
CA HIS A 66 -13.10 -7.05 -5.55
C HIS A 66 -14.58 -7.40 -5.35
N ARG A 67 -15.25 -6.74 -4.40
CA ARG A 67 -16.67 -6.96 -4.07
C ARG A 67 -17.61 -5.96 -4.75
N GLY A 68 -17.10 -5.01 -5.54
CA GLY A 68 -17.91 -3.93 -6.12
C GLY A 68 -18.50 -2.98 -5.07
N LEU A 69 -17.84 -2.82 -3.92
CA LEU A 69 -18.25 -1.91 -2.85
C LEU A 69 -17.63 -0.51 -3.03
N PRO A 70 -18.23 0.54 -2.45
CA PRO A 70 -17.64 1.88 -2.46
C PRO A 70 -16.22 1.89 -1.90
N ALA A 71 -15.32 2.59 -2.58
CA ALA A 71 -13.89 2.61 -2.26
C ALA A 71 -13.28 4.01 -2.23
N ASP A 72 -14.10 5.05 -2.38
CA ASP A 72 -13.65 6.45 -2.55
C ASP A 72 -12.82 6.95 -1.36
N GLY A 73 -13.13 6.51 -0.15
CA GLY A 73 -12.37 6.83 1.07
C GLY A 73 -11.20 5.87 1.36
N LEU A 74 -11.20 4.66 0.78
CA LEU A 74 -10.21 3.63 1.11
C LEU A 74 -8.89 3.83 0.36
N ARG A 75 -8.95 4.30 -0.90
CA ARG A 75 -7.73 4.62 -1.66
C ARG A 75 -6.94 5.76 -1.00
N PRO A 76 -7.53 6.94 -0.69
CA PRO A 76 -6.81 8.00 0.02
C PRO A 76 -6.22 7.52 1.34
N ALA A 77 -6.97 6.75 2.15
CA ALA A 77 -6.46 6.21 3.40
C ALA A 77 -5.23 5.29 3.22
N ALA A 78 -5.21 4.47 2.16
CA ALA A 78 -4.05 3.65 1.83
C ALA A 78 -2.85 4.48 1.34
N ILE A 79 -3.11 5.58 0.62
CA ILE A 79 -2.07 6.53 0.20
C ILE A 79 -1.47 7.21 1.42
N ASP A 80 -2.28 7.77 2.32
CA ASP A 80 -1.81 8.47 3.52
C ASP A 80 -0.96 7.56 4.41
N ALA A 81 -1.37 6.29 4.58
CA ALA A 81 -0.59 5.29 5.33
C ALA A 81 0.77 5.03 4.66
N ALA A 82 0.79 4.88 3.34
CA ALA A 82 2.01 4.65 2.58
C ALA A 82 2.93 5.89 2.56
N GLU A 83 2.39 7.11 2.56
CA GLU A 83 3.16 8.34 2.68
C GLU A 83 3.81 8.47 4.05
N ARG A 84 3.08 8.12 5.12
CA ARG A 84 3.64 8.04 6.48
C ARG A 84 4.78 7.03 6.54
N TRP A 85 4.59 5.83 5.97
CA TRP A 85 5.66 4.83 5.91
C TRP A 85 6.89 5.36 5.16
N ARG A 86 6.71 5.94 3.96
CA ARG A 86 7.81 6.55 3.20
C ARG A 86 8.55 7.61 4.04
N SER A 87 7.83 8.48 4.74
CA SER A 87 8.43 9.53 5.57
C SER A 87 9.25 8.99 6.75
N LEU A 88 8.89 7.84 7.30
CA LEU A 88 9.60 7.20 8.41
C LEU A 88 10.78 6.34 7.94
N ALA A 89 10.71 5.83 6.71
CA ALA A 89 11.73 4.97 6.11
C ALA A 89 13.02 5.72 5.71
N GLY A 90 12.98 7.06 5.66
CA GLY A 90 14.14 7.92 5.40
C GLY A 90 13.97 8.82 4.19
#